data_AF-A0A2I0T0D9-F1
#
_entry.id   AF-A0A2I0T0D9-F1
#
_cell.length_a   1.000
_cell.length_b   1.000
_cell.length_c   1.000
_cell.angle_alpha   90.00
_cell.angle_beta   90.00
_cell.angle_gamma   90.00
#
_symmetry.space_group_name_H-M   'P 1'
#
loop_
_entity.id
_entity.type
_entity.pdbx_description
1 polymer ?
#
loop_
_entity_poly.entity_id
_entity_poly.type
_entity_poly.pdbx_seq_one_letter_code
_entity_poly.pdbx_strand_id
1 'polypeptide(L)'
;MLGAYFCIFLFSPSGKLVQIEYALAAVAAGAPSVGIKAANGVVLATEKKQKSILYDERSVHKVEPITKHIGLVYSGMGPDYRY
;
A
#
# COMPACT_ATOMS: atom_id res chain seq x y z
N MET A 1 -3.46 -21.02 -21.75
CA MET A 1 -2.85 -21.20 -20.41
C MET A 1 -1.93 -20.03 -20.03
N LEU A 2 -1.02 -19.55 -20.90
CA LEU A 2 -0.21 -18.33 -20.66
C LEU A 2 -1.01 -17.02 -20.58
N GLY A 3 -2.14 -16.91 -21.27
CA GLY A 3 -2.93 -15.68 -21.31
C GLY A 3 -3.41 -15.16 -19.94
N ALA A 4 -3.62 -16.05 -18.96
CA ALA A 4 -4.10 -15.67 -17.62
C ALA A 4 -3.05 -14.90 -16.79
N TYR A 5 -1.77 -15.04 -17.13
CA TYR A 5 -0.69 -14.33 -16.44
C TYR A 5 -0.54 -12.87 -16.89
N PHE A 6 -1.09 -12.50 -18.06
CA PHE A 6 -0.97 -11.16 -18.63
C PHE A 6 -2.31 -10.43 -18.75
N CYS A 7 -3.42 -11.15 -18.58
CA CYS A 7 -4.77 -10.61 -18.70
C CYS A 7 -5.37 -10.33 -17.30
N ILE A 8 -5.93 -9.14 -17.11
CA ILE A 8 -6.48 -8.66 -15.83
C ILE A 8 -7.78 -9.35 -15.40
N PHE A 9 -8.56 -9.89 -16.34
CA PHE A 9 -9.88 -10.46 -16.08
C PHE A 9 -9.96 -11.97 -16.29
N LEU A 10 -8.84 -12.63 -16.63
CA LEU A 10 -8.82 -14.07 -16.90
C LEU A 10 -8.36 -14.86 -15.68
N PHE A 11 -9.15 -15.87 -15.31
CA PHE A 11 -8.79 -16.81 -14.26
C PHE A 11 -7.75 -17.83 -14.73
N SER A 12 -6.81 -18.17 -13.86
CA SER A 12 -5.91 -19.31 -14.04
C SER A 12 -6.69 -20.63 -14.01
N PRO A 13 -6.09 -21.75 -14.45
CA PRO A 13 -6.69 -23.09 -14.29
C PRO A 13 -7.00 -23.47 -12.83
N SER A 14 -6.33 -22.82 -11.86
CA SER A 14 -6.60 -22.96 -10.43
C SER A 14 -7.70 -22.02 -9.91
N GLY A 15 -8.37 -21.27 -10.79
CA GLY A 15 -9.46 -20.36 -10.44
C GLY A 15 -9.02 -19.06 -9.78
N LYS A 16 -7.77 -18.64 -9.98
CA LYS A 16 -7.23 -17.41 -9.38
C LYS A 16 -7.01 -16.31 -10.40
N LEU A 17 -7.17 -15.06 -9.97
CA LEU A 17 -6.73 -13.89 -10.73
C LEU A 17 -5.26 -13.61 -10.41
N VAL A 18 -4.36 -14.04 -11.31
CA VAL A 18 -2.90 -13.97 -11.09
C VAL A 18 -2.41 -12.53 -10.88
N GLN A 19 -3.05 -11.56 -11.54
CA GLN A 19 -2.71 -10.14 -11.38
C GLN A 19 -2.92 -9.62 -9.95
N ILE A 20 -3.87 -10.20 -9.19
CA ILE A 20 -4.05 -9.87 -7.77
C ILE A 20 -2.86 -10.35 -6.95
N GLU A 21 -2.33 -11.54 -7.24
CA GLU A 21 -1.15 -12.06 -6.54
C GLU A 21 0.08 -11.17 -6.79
N TYR A 22 0.25 -10.65 -8.00
CA TYR A 22 1.30 -9.68 -8.32
C TYR A 22 1.12 -8.34 -7.60
N ALA A 23 -0.10 -7.83 -7.53
CA ALA A 23 -0.38 -6.61 -6.77
C ALA A 23 -0.05 -6.79 -5.27
N LEU A 24 -0.43 -7.93 -4.68
CA LEU A 24 -0.09 -8.25 -3.29
C LEU A 24 1.42 -8.36 -3.06
N ALA A 25 2.17 -8.93 -4.01
CA ALA A 25 3.62 -8.97 -3.95
C ALA A 25 4.25 -7.57 -3.98
N ALA A 26 3.71 -6.65 -4.79
CA ALA A 26 4.15 -5.25 -4.81
C ALA A 26 3.84 -4.51 -3.49
N VAL A 27 2.71 -4.80 -2.86
CA VAL A 27 2.38 -4.27 -1.53
C VAL A 27 3.37 -4.79 -0.47
N ALA A 28 3.68 -6.09 -0.50
CA ALA A 28 4.61 -6.72 0.44
C ALA A 28 6.06 -6.21 0.31
N ALA A 29 6.46 -5.78 -0.89
CA ALA A 29 7.77 -5.15 -1.12
C ALA A 29 7.83 -3.68 -0.64
N GLY A 30 6.69 -3.07 -0.32
CA GLY A 30 6.61 -1.71 0.17
C GLY A 30 7.03 -1.56 1.64
N ALA A 31 7.26 -0.32 2.06
CA ALA A 31 7.58 -0.03 3.46
C ALA A 31 6.39 -0.37 4.38
N PRO A 32 6.63 -1.04 5.52
CA PRO A 32 5.58 -1.53 6.40
C PRO A 32 4.82 -0.39 7.06
N SER A 33 3.55 -0.65 7.31
CA SER A 33 2.63 0.25 8.02
C SER A 33 1.90 -0.54 9.10
N VAL A 34 1.61 0.12 10.22
CA VAL A 34 0.97 -0.48 11.40
C VAL A 34 -0.15 0.42 11.91
N GLY A 35 -1.25 -0.20 12.29
CA GLY A 35 -2.35 0.42 13.01
C GLY A 35 -2.52 -0.24 14.37
N ILE A 36 -2.57 0.54 15.45
CA ILE A 36 -2.82 0.05 16.81
C ILE A 36 -4.12 0.66 17.32
N LYS A 37 -5.10 -0.19 17.61
CA LYS A 37 -6.35 0.22 18.25
C LYS A 37 -6.19 0.18 19.77
N ALA A 38 -6.43 1.31 20.44
CA ALA A 38 -6.53 1.43 21.88
C ALA A 38 -8.00 1.59 22.33
N ALA A 39 -8.23 1.67 23.65
CA ALA A 39 -9.57 1.84 24.22
C ALA A 39 -10.22 3.18 23.81
N ASN A 40 -9.40 4.22 23.60
CA ASN A 40 -9.83 5.60 23.39
C ASN A 40 -9.36 6.19 22.05
N GLY A 41 -8.78 5.39 21.16
CA GLY A 41 -8.26 5.90 19.90
C GLY A 41 -7.51 4.88 19.07
N VAL A 42 -6.91 5.37 17.98
CA VAL A 42 -6.11 4.57 17.05
C VAL A 42 -4.82 5.32 16.75
N VAL A 43 -3.72 4.59 16.68
CA VAL A 43 -2.43 5.10 16.19
C VAL A 43 -2.14 4.46 14.83
N LEU A 44 -1.81 5.29 13.84
CA LEU A 44 -1.30 4.85 12.55
C LEU A 44 0.17 5.26 12.44
N ALA A 45 1.03 4.32 12.07
CA ALA A 45 2.44 4.56 11.91
C ALA A 45 2.99 3.80 10.71
N THR A 46 4.09 4.27 10.16
CA THR A 46 4.74 3.66 9.00
C THR A 46 6.20 4.04 8.93
N GLU A 47 7.00 3.14 8.35
CA GLU A 47 8.37 3.50 7.99
C GLU A 47 8.39 4.49 6.82
N LYS A 48 9.23 5.52 6.95
CA LYS A 48 9.48 6.56 5.95
C LYS A 48 10.98 6.67 5.70
N LYS A 49 11.53 5.67 4.99
CA LYS A 49 12.96 5.59 4.69
C LYS A 49 13.30 6.43 3.46
N GLN A 50 14.17 7.41 3.62
CA GLN A 50 14.68 8.22 2.51
C GLN A 50 15.89 7.57 1.86
N LYS A 51 16.00 7.68 0.53
CA LYS A 51 17.15 7.15 -0.22
C LYS A 51 18.36 8.08 -0.15
N SER A 52 18.15 9.36 0.14
CA SER A 52 19.20 10.38 0.20
C SER A 52 18.78 11.51 1.15
N ILE A 53 19.77 12.16 1.75
CA ILE A 53 19.61 13.37 2.57
C ILE A 53 19.12 14.58 1.78
N LEU A 54 19.15 14.50 0.43
CA LEU A 54 18.68 15.57 -0.45
C LEU A 54 17.14 15.56 -0.61
N TYR A 55 16.45 14.55 -0.08
CA TYR A 55 15.00 14.51 -0.10
C TYR A 55 14.41 15.50 0.89
N ASP A 56 13.48 16.32 0.43
CA ASP A 56 12.60 17.04 1.34
C ASP A 56 11.64 16.03 1.98
N GLU A 57 11.86 15.74 3.26
CA GLU A 57 11.04 14.81 4.01
C GLU A 57 9.56 15.23 4.00
N ARG A 58 9.26 16.53 3.96
CA ARG A 58 7.88 17.03 4.01
C ARG A 58 7.09 16.68 2.75
N SER A 59 7.76 16.41 1.63
CA SER A 59 7.13 16.04 0.36
C SER A 59 6.61 14.60 0.32
N VAL A 60 7.05 13.74 1.25
CA VAL A 60 6.69 12.32 1.28
C VAL A 60 5.59 12.07 2.32
N HIS A 61 4.39 11.90 1.81
CA HIS A 61 3.18 11.66 2.59
C HIS A 61 2.87 10.16 2.64
N LYS A 62 2.73 9.63 3.86
CA LYS A 62 2.33 8.21 4.09
C LYS A 62 1.18 8.02 5.07
N VAL A 63 0.96 8.96 5.98
CA VAL A 63 -0.19 8.99 6.88
C VAL A 63 -0.94 10.27 6.59
N GLU A 64 -2.21 10.16 6.19
CA GLU A 64 -3.02 11.29 5.73
C GLU A 64 -4.39 11.31 6.41
N PRO A 65 -4.91 12.49 6.80
CA PRO A 65 -6.28 12.63 7.25
C PRO A 65 -7.23 12.60 6.04
N ILE A 66 -8.19 11.68 6.03
CA ILE A 66 -9.27 11.65 5.02
C ILE A 66 -10.44 12.53 5.49
N THR A 67 -10.76 12.47 6.78
CA THR A 67 -11.75 13.35 7.43
C THR A 67 -11.26 13.74 8.82
N LYS A 68 -12.01 14.58 9.53
CA LYS A 68 -11.72 14.96 10.93
C LYS A 68 -11.52 13.76 11.88
N HIS A 69 -12.13 12.61 11.58
CA HIS A 69 -12.12 11.42 12.44
C HIS A 69 -11.57 10.16 11.75
N ILE A 70 -11.10 10.26 10.51
CA ILE A 70 -10.61 9.13 9.72
C ILE A 70 -9.23 9.48 9.17
N GLY A 71 -8.24 8.67 9.52
CA GLY A 71 -6.90 8.69 8.94
C GLY A 71 -6.64 7.46 8.10
N LEU A 72 -5.72 7.59 7.14
CA LEU A 72 -5.25 6.53 6.26
C LEU A 72 -3.74 6.41 6.37
N VAL A 73 -3.25 5.17 6.28
CA VAL A 73 -1.83 4.85 6.07
C VAL A 73 -1.75 3.74 5.02
N TYR A 74 -0.72 3.74 4.18
CA TYR A 74 -0.57 2.74 3.10
C TYR A 74 0.80 2.07 3.09
N SER A 75 0.79 0.82 2.61
CA SER A 75 1.98 0.06 2.18
C SER A 75 1.90 -0.20 0.68
N GLY A 76 3.06 -0.36 0.03
CA GLY A 76 3.16 -0.54 -1.42
C GLY A 76 3.49 0.75 -2.17
N MET A 77 2.87 0.95 -3.33
CA MET A 77 3.20 2.01 -4.27
C MET A 77 2.62 3.37 -3.85
N GLY A 78 3.50 4.36 -3.72
CA GLY A 78 3.14 5.72 -3.29
C GLY A 78 2.25 6.52 -4.26
N PRO A 79 2.32 6.37 -5.59
CA PRO A 79 1.37 7.06 -6.47
C PRO A 79 -0.06 6.53 -6.34
N ASP A 80 -0.23 5.24 -6.07
CA ASP A 80 -1.52 4.55 -6.14
C ASP A 80 -2.46 4.92 -4.99
N TYR A 81 -1.94 5.16 -3.77
CA TYR A 81 -2.80 5.53 -2.64
C TYR A 81 -3.42 6.93 -2.77
N ARG A 82 -2.85 7.78 -3.64
CA ARG A 82 -3.24 9.19 -3.76
C ARG A 82 -4.54 9.39 -4.53
N TYR A 83 -4.98 8.39 -5.28
CA TYR A 83 -6.18 8.42 -6.13
C TYR A 83 -7.25 7.48 -5.58
#